data_AF-A0A963T299-F1
#
_entry.id   AF-A0A963T299-F1
#
_cell.length_a   1.000
_cell.length_b   1.000
_cell.length_c   1.000
_cell.angle_alpha   90.00
_cell.angle_beta   90.00
_cell.angle_gamma   90.00
#
_symmetry.space_group_name_H-M   'P 1'
#
loop_
_entity.id
_entity.type
_entity.pdbx_description
1 polymer ?
#
loop_
_entity_poly.entity_id
_entity_poly.type
_entity_poly.pdbx_seq_one_letter_code
_entity_poly.pdbx_strand_id
1 'polypeptide(L)'
;MAGDLPEFYFRIRENGAAVFRVDAENRQRRLELDQIALANIRNGEIRPHGGHVLTDAETAAITDWMAARRRLLAARDIDDIHRAVDYLNLTTQWVQSKATDEQLEDVTDALLLAMHDLRSLLVRKKSDRLGKDAGKDSGKDSGKDSGKDG
;
A
#
# COMPACT_ATOMS: atom_id res chain seq x y z
N MET A 1 -20.08 15.33 25.46
CA MET A 1 -18.68 14.87 25.51
C MET A 1 -17.92 15.59 24.41
N ALA A 2 -17.35 16.76 24.71
CA ALA A 2 -16.32 17.33 23.85
C ALA A 2 -15.05 16.54 24.15
N GLY A 3 -14.93 15.35 23.57
CA GLY A 3 -13.73 14.53 23.72
C GLY A 3 -12.57 15.22 23.00
N ASP A 4 -11.40 15.23 23.62
CA ASP A 4 -10.17 15.82 23.11
C ASP A 4 -10.04 15.61 21.61
N LEU A 5 -10.10 16.71 20.87
CA LEU A 5 -9.86 16.69 19.44
C LEU A 5 -8.36 16.45 19.21
N PRO A 6 -8.00 15.69 18.15
CA PRO A 6 -6.59 15.46 17.84
C PRO A 6 -5.92 16.78 17.49
N GLU A 7 -4.67 16.97 17.92
CA GLU A 7 -3.89 18.17 17.62
C GLU A 7 -3.71 18.40 16.10
N PHE A 8 -3.60 17.31 15.34
CA PHE A 8 -3.44 17.33 13.89
C PHE A 8 -4.52 16.52 13.18
N TYR A 9 -5.04 17.09 12.10
CA TYR A 9 -5.95 16.42 11.18
C TYR A 9 -5.29 16.27 9.80
N PHE A 10 -5.26 15.02 9.31
CA PHE A 10 -4.66 14.67 8.02
C PHE A 10 -5.76 14.36 7.01
N ARG A 11 -6.05 15.33 6.14
CA ARG A 11 -7.03 15.15 5.06
C ARG A 11 -6.39 14.39 3.91
N ILE A 12 -6.78 13.13 3.74
CA ILE A 12 -6.25 12.23 2.71
C ILE A 12 -6.43 12.84 1.31
N ARG A 13 -5.37 12.70 0.52
CA ARG A 13 -5.32 12.96 -0.92
C ARG A 13 -4.78 11.71 -1.61
N GLU A 14 -4.80 11.70 -2.94
CA GLU A 14 -4.29 10.60 -3.76
C GLU A 14 -2.86 10.19 -3.36
N ASN A 15 -1.97 11.18 -3.16
CA ASN A 15 -0.54 10.95 -2.93
C ASN A 15 -0.05 11.38 -1.55
N GLY A 16 -0.96 11.54 -0.59
CA GLY A 16 -0.59 11.88 0.79
C GLY A 16 -1.71 12.62 1.51
N ALA A 17 -1.42 13.78 2.10
CA ALA A 17 -2.42 14.54 2.83
C ALA A 17 -2.18 16.04 2.81
N ALA A 18 -3.26 16.81 2.98
CA ALA A 18 -3.16 18.15 3.54
C ALA A 18 -3.22 18.04 5.06
N VAL A 19 -2.29 18.69 5.74
CA VAL A 19 -2.11 18.62 7.18
C VAL A 19 -2.65 19.89 7.80
N PHE A 20 -3.54 19.73 8.78
CA PHE A 20 -4.16 20.81 9.50
C PHE A 20 -3.81 20.72 10.98
N ARG A 21 -3.49 21.86 11.60
CA ARG A 21 -3.55 22.01 13.05
C ARG A 21 -5.01 22.26 13.43
N VAL A 22 -5.47 21.56 14.45
CA VAL A 22 -6.84 21.68 14.96
C VAL A 22 -6.85 22.68 16.11
N ASP A 23 -7.61 23.76 15.97
CA ASP A 23 -7.87 24.70 17.06
C ASP A 23 -9.33 24.53 17.52
N ALA A 24 -9.48 23.98 18.72
CA ALA A 24 -10.76 23.69 19.35
C ALA A 24 -11.13 24.69 20.46
N GLU A 25 -10.20 25.57 20.85
CA GLU A 25 -10.32 26.45 22.03
C GLU A 25 -10.61 27.91 21.67
N ASN A 26 -10.92 28.19 20.41
CA ASN A 26 -11.32 29.54 20.04
C ASN A 26 -12.56 29.98 20.81
N ARG A 27 -12.55 31.24 21.28
CA ARG A 27 -13.52 31.90 22.18
C ARG A 27 -15.00 31.72 21.78
N GLN A 28 -15.25 31.29 20.55
CA GLN A 28 -16.56 31.06 19.92
C GLN A 28 -17.01 29.58 19.90
N ARG A 29 -16.27 28.63 20.51
CA ARG A 29 -16.50 27.16 20.42
C ARG A 29 -16.57 26.65 18.99
N ARG A 30 -15.82 27.27 18.08
CA ARG A 30 -15.78 26.90 16.66
C ARG A 30 -14.52 26.09 16.40
N LEU A 31 -14.68 24.93 15.77
CA LEU A 31 -13.57 24.13 15.28
C LEU A 31 -12.91 24.87 14.10
N GLU A 32 -11.65 25.24 14.26
CA GLU A 32 -10.84 25.81 13.20
C GLU A 32 -9.74 24.84 12.77
N LEU A 33 -9.46 24.84 11.47
CA LEU A 33 -8.45 23.99 10.85
C LEU A 33 -7.49 24.88 10.09
N ASP A 34 -6.31 25.09 10.66
CA ASP A 34 -5.26 25.85 9.98
C ASP A 34 -4.37 24.91 9.19
N GLN A 35 -4.25 25.13 7.88
CA GLN A 35 -3.44 24.26 7.03
C GLN A 35 -1.97 24.61 7.22
N ILE A 36 -1.19 23.67 7.76
CA ILE A 36 0.23 23.88 8.04
C ILE A 36 1.15 23.28 6.99
N ALA A 37 0.72 22.23 6.27
CA ALA A 37 1.55 21.55 5.28
C ALA A 37 0.77 20.72 4.25
N LEU A 38 1.49 20.30 3.22
CA LEU A 38 1.16 19.20 2.33
C LEU A 38 2.23 18.10 2.50
N ALA A 39 1.79 16.87 2.76
CA ALA A 39 2.67 15.71 2.87
C ALA A 39 2.49 14.80 1.66
N ASN A 40 3.58 14.35 1.04
CA ASN A 40 3.60 13.43 -0.09
C ASN A 40 4.20 12.09 0.31
N ILE A 41 3.36 11.05 0.40
CA ILE A 41 3.79 9.72 0.85
C ILE A 41 4.60 8.96 -0.20
N ARG A 42 4.59 9.36 -1.47
CA ARG A 42 5.38 8.68 -2.52
C ARG A 42 6.87 9.00 -2.41
N ASN A 43 7.21 10.29 -2.32
CA ASN A 43 8.60 10.75 -2.28
C ASN A 43 9.08 11.16 -0.87
N GLY A 44 8.19 11.27 0.12
CA GLY A 44 8.53 11.70 1.47
C GLY A 44 8.54 13.21 1.69
N GLU A 45 8.18 13.99 0.67
CA GLU A 45 8.27 15.45 0.72
C GLU A 45 7.18 16.06 1.62
N ILE A 46 7.58 17.00 2.47
CA ILE A 46 6.69 17.82 3.29
C ILE A 46 6.86 19.28 2.87
N ARG A 47 5.78 19.89 2.37
CA ARG A 47 5.77 21.29 1.93
C ARG A 47 4.94 22.12 2.91
N PRO A 48 5.56 23.04 3.68
CA PRO A 48 4.81 23.95 4.53
C PRO A 48 3.84 24.81 3.70
N HIS A 49 2.71 25.18 4.30
CA HIS A 49 1.68 26.00 3.67
C HIS A 49 1.79 27.45 4.12
N GLY A 50 1.52 28.41 3.22
CA GLY A 50 1.36 29.82 3.59
C GLY A 50 2.58 30.51 4.23
N GLY A 51 3.78 29.95 4.09
CA GLY A 51 4.98 30.47 4.78
C GLY A 51 5.12 30.01 6.23
N HIS A 52 4.27 29.09 6.70
CA HIS A 52 4.40 28.46 8.00
C HIS A 52 5.76 27.77 8.14
N VAL A 53 6.41 27.94 9.29
CA VAL A 53 7.65 27.23 9.63
C VAL A 53 7.27 26.06 10.53
N LEU A 54 7.42 24.85 10.02
CA LEU A 54 7.09 23.65 10.77
C LEU A 54 8.02 23.52 11.98
N THR A 55 7.40 23.30 13.14
CA THR A 55 8.08 22.90 14.37
C THR A 55 8.56 21.45 14.29
N ASP A 56 9.47 21.07 15.19
CA ASP A 56 9.95 19.69 15.27
C ASP A 56 8.81 18.71 15.59
N ALA A 57 7.87 19.12 16.46
CA ALA A 57 6.69 18.33 16.82
C ALA A 57 5.76 18.10 15.61
N GLU A 58 5.48 19.14 14.81
CA GLU A 58 4.70 19.01 13.58
C GLU A 58 5.39 18.10 12.57
N THR A 59 6.71 18.28 12.40
CA THR A 59 7.50 17.45 11.49
C THR A 59 7.48 15.98 11.88
N ALA A 60 7.62 15.70 13.19
CA ALA A 60 7.54 14.35 13.74
C ALA A 60 6.14 13.74 13.51
N ALA A 61 5.08 14.48 13.85
CA ALA A 61 3.70 14.01 13.66
C ALA A 61 3.38 13.70 12.18
N ILE A 62 3.84 14.54 11.25
CA ILE A 62 3.66 14.31 9.82
C ILE A 62 4.42 13.05 9.38
N THR A 63 5.68 12.90 9.82
CA THR A 63 6.52 11.76 9.45
C THR A 63 5.93 10.44 9.96
N ASP A 64 5.48 10.40 11.21
CA ASP A 64 4.85 9.24 11.82
C ASP A 64 3.54 8.87 11.12
N TRP A 65 2.72 9.87 10.81
CA TRP A 65 1.51 9.67 10.03
C TRP A 65 1.81 9.09 8.64
N MET A 66 2.84 9.61 7.95
CA MET A 66 3.25 9.10 6.63
C MET A 66 3.72 7.63 6.72
N ALA A 67 4.50 7.27 7.74
CA ALA A 67 4.96 5.91 7.95
C ALA A 67 3.80 4.95 8.25
N ALA A 68 2.86 5.35 9.12
CA ALA A 68 1.65 4.59 9.40
C ALA A 68 0.78 4.43 8.15
N ARG A 69 0.65 5.49 7.35
CA ARG A 69 -0.13 5.46 6.10
C ARG A 69 0.47 4.51 5.08
N ARG A 70 1.80 4.51 4.91
CA ARG A 70 2.50 3.56 4.02
C ARG A 70 2.28 2.11 4.44
N ARG A 71 2.39 1.81 5.74
CA ARG A 71 2.10 0.46 6.27
C ARG A 71 0.66 0.03 6.00
N LEU A 72 -0.31 0.92 6.23
CA LEU A 72 -1.72 0.65 5.96
C LEU A 72 -1.98 0.40 4.47
N LEU A 73 -1.38 1.19 3.58
CA LEU A 73 -1.53 0.99 2.14
C LEU A 73 -0.92 -0.34 1.70
N ALA A 74 0.27 -0.69 2.17
CA ALA A 74 0.88 -1.98 1.86
C ALA A 74 0.04 -3.18 2.34
N ALA A 75 -0.61 -3.05 3.51
CA ALA A 75 -1.55 -4.07 3.98
C ALA A 75 -2.80 -4.16 3.10
N ARG A 76 -3.30 -3.03 2.60
CA ARG A 76 -4.44 -3.02 1.67
C ARG A 76 -4.08 -3.58 0.31
N ASP A 77 -2.87 -3.33 -0.18
CA ASP A 77 -2.41 -3.85 -1.47
C ASP A 77 -2.48 -5.39 -1.47
N ILE A 78 -2.07 -6.07 -0.39
CA ILE A 78 -2.17 -7.53 -0.31
C ILE A 78 -3.62 -8.01 -0.16
N ASP A 79 -4.45 -7.29 0.59
CA ASP A 79 -5.88 -7.60 0.73
C ASP A 79 -6.63 -7.46 -0.60
N ASP A 80 -6.29 -6.46 -1.42
CA ASP A 80 -6.87 -6.27 -2.75
C ASP A 80 -6.49 -7.41 -3.71
N ILE A 81 -5.28 -7.99 -3.58
CA ILE A 81 -4.89 -9.20 -4.32
C ILE A 81 -5.71 -10.42 -3.87
N HIS A 82 -5.94 -10.59 -2.57
CA HIS A 82 -6.84 -11.66 -2.10
C HIS A 82 -8.26 -11.47 -2.63
N ARG A 83 -8.76 -10.22 -2.64
CA ARG A 83 -10.07 -9.91 -3.21
C ARG A 83 -10.14 -10.20 -4.71
N ALA A 84 -9.05 -9.99 -5.46
CA ALA A 84 -9.00 -10.37 -6.87
C ALA A 84 -9.14 -11.90 -7.08
N VAL A 85 -8.56 -12.71 -6.19
CA VAL A 85 -8.76 -14.17 -6.20
C VAL A 85 -10.22 -14.52 -5.95
N ASP A 86 -10.86 -13.89 -4.97
CA ASP A 86 -12.27 -14.10 -4.68
C ASP A 86 -13.16 -13.72 -5.88
N TYR A 87 -12.87 -12.59 -6.53
CA TYR A 87 -13.59 -12.20 -7.75
C TYR A 87 -13.45 -13.23 -8.86
N LEU A 88 -12.25 -13.77 -9.12
CA LEU A 88 -12.06 -14.83 -10.13
C LEU A 88 -12.87 -16.10 -9.81
N ASN A 89 -12.92 -16.49 -8.53
CA ASN A 89 -13.72 -17.63 -8.08
C ASN A 89 -15.21 -17.39 -8.26
N LEU A 90 -15.70 -16.20 -7.87
CA LEU A 90 -17.09 -15.81 -8.04
C LEU A 90 -17.49 -15.72 -9.52
N THR A 91 -16.62 -15.16 -10.38
CA THR A 91 -16.82 -15.12 -11.82
C THR A 91 -16.89 -16.52 -12.40
N THR A 92 -16.03 -17.44 -11.96
CA THR A 92 -16.06 -18.86 -12.38
C THR A 92 -17.40 -19.51 -12.03
N GLN A 93 -17.89 -19.30 -10.79
CA GLN A 93 -19.19 -19.81 -10.37
C GLN A 93 -20.34 -19.20 -11.19
N TRP A 94 -20.26 -17.90 -11.50
CA TRP A 94 -21.25 -17.23 -12.33
C TRP A 94 -21.27 -17.80 -13.76
N VAL A 95 -20.11 -17.99 -14.40
CA VAL A 95 -19.99 -18.65 -15.71
C VAL A 95 -20.64 -20.03 -15.69
N GLN A 96 -20.39 -20.81 -14.63
CA GLN A 96 -20.90 -22.17 -14.51
C GLN A 96 -22.42 -22.27 -14.36
N SER A 97 -23.04 -21.31 -13.67
CA SER A 97 -24.40 -21.49 -13.14
C SER A 97 -25.42 -20.42 -13.54
N LYS A 98 -24.98 -19.30 -14.11
CA LYS A 98 -25.83 -18.12 -14.32
C LYS A 98 -25.62 -17.38 -15.64
N ALA A 99 -24.43 -17.44 -16.24
CA ALA A 99 -24.12 -16.67 -17.44
C ALA A 99 -24.98 -17.10 -18.65
N THR A 100 -25.40 -16.14 -19.46
CA THR A 100 -26.04 -16.38 -20.75
C THR A 100 -25.01 -16.40 -21.88
N ASP A 101 -25.35 -16.98 -23.03
CA ASP A 101 -24.45 -17.05 -24.19
C ASP A 101 -24.00 -15.65 -24.66
N GLU A 102 -24.93 -14.69 -24.75
CA GLU A 102 -24.63 -13.29 -25.11
C GLU A 102 -23.65 -12.64 -24.12
N GLN A 103 -23.85 -12.85 -22.80
CA GLN A 103 -22.94 -12.33 -21.78
C GLN A 103 -21.56 -12.98 -21.87
N LEU A 104 -21.47 -14.26 -22.26
CA LEU A 104 -20.20 -14.95 -22.44
C LEU A 104 -19.46 -14.45 -23.68
N GLU A 105 -20.15 -14.21 -24.80
CA GLU A 105 -19.55 -13.59 -25.99
C GLU A 105 -18.91 -12.23 -25.67
N ASP A 106 -19.57 -11.41 -24.84
CA ASP A 106 -19.10 -10.08 -24.47
C ASP A 106 -17.82 -10.07 -23.61
N VAL A 107 -17.61 -11.07 -22.74
CA VAL A 107 -16.55 -11.02 -21.71
C VAL A 107 -15.44 -12.05 -21.87
N THR A 108 -15.65 -13.12 -22.64
CA THR A 108 -14.76 -14.30 -22.66
C THR A 108 -13.34 -13.94 -23.09
N ASP A 109 -13.16 -13.29 -24.23
CA ASP A 109 -11.82 -12.97 -24.75
C ASP A 109 -11.05 -12.03 -23.82
N ALA A 110 -11.74 -11.01 -23.29
CA ALA A 110 -11.14 -10.07 -22.34
C ALA A 110 -10.68 -10.77 -21.05
N LEU A 111 -11.51 -11.67 -20.50
CA LEU A 111 -11.14 -12.46 -19.32
C LEU A 111 -9.97 -13.39 -19.60
N LEU A 112 -10.00 -14.13 -20.72
CA LEU A 112 -8.95 -15.08 -21.09
C LEU A 112 -7.59 -14.37 -21.27
N LEU A 113 -7.56 -13.22 -21.94
CA LEU A 113 -6.33 -12.43 -22.13
C LEU A 113 -5.78 -11.91 -20.80
N ALA A 114 -6.63 -11.34 -19.94
CA ALA A 114 -6.21 -10.82 -18.63
C ALA A 114 -5.65 -11.94 -17.73
N MET A 115 -6.32 -13.10 -17.70
CA MET A 115 -5.85 -14.27 -16.94
C MET A 115 -4.54 -14.83 -17.49
N HIS A 116 -4.38 -14.87 -18.82
CA HIS A 116 -3.17 -15.36 -19.47
C HIS A 116 -1.95 -14.49 -19.13
N ASP A 117 -2.07 -13.17 -19.25
CA ASP A 117 -0.98 -12.23 -18.92
C ASP A 117 -0.56 -12.36 -17.45
N LEU A 118 -1.54 -12.31 -16.54
CA LEU A 118 -1.31 -12.47 -15.10
C LEU A 118 -0.63 -13.82 -14.78
N ARG A 119 -1.13 -14.92 -15.35
CA ARG A 119 -0.55 -16.26 -15.16
C ARG A 119 0.90 -16.29 -15.63
N SER A 120 1.20 -15.76 -16.81
CA SER A 120 2.54 -15.78 -17.40
C SER A 120 3.55 -15.04 -16.50
N LEU A 121 3.19 -13.87 -15.98
CA LEU A 121 4.03 -13.12 -15.05
C LEU A 121 4.23 -13.85 -13.71
N LEU A 122 3.17 -14.43 -13.13
CA LEU A 122 3.25 -15.17 -11.86
C LEU A 122 4.13 -16.42 -11.98
N VAL A 123 4.00 -17.18 -13.07
CA VAL A 123 4.82 -18.37 -13.34
C VAL A 123 6.30 -17.99 -13.48
N ARG A 124 6.61 -16.92 -14.23
CA ARG A 124 7.98 -16.40 -14.35
C ARG A 124 8.55 -16.01 -12.99
N LYS A 125 7.83 -15.20 -12.22
CA LYS A 125 8.28 -14.75 -10.88
C LYS A 125 8.46 -15.91 -9.90
N LYS A 126 7.62 -16.95 -9.96
CA LYS A 126 7.76 -18.15 -9.15
C LYS A 126 9.05 -18.91 -9.50
N SER A 127 9.33 -19.06 -10.80
CA SER A 127 10.54 -19.72 -11.29
C SER A 127 11.81 -18.96 -10.87
N ASP A 128 11.82 -17.63 -11.00
CA ASP A 128 12.94 -16.78 -10.58
C ASP A 128 13.27 -16.92 -9.09
N ARG A 129 12.26 -17.14 -8.22
CA ARG A 129 12.47 -17.35 -6.78
C ARG A 129 13.11 -18.71 -6.49
N LEU A 130 12.61 -19.78 -7.10
CA LEU A 130 13.17 -21.12 -6.94
C LEU A 130 14.63 -21.20 -7.39
N GLY A 131 15.00 -20.52 -8.48
CA GLY A 131 16.39 -20.45 -8.94
C GLY A 131 17.32 -19.69 -7.98
N LYS A 132 16.82 -18.65 -7.30
CA LYS A 132 17.59 -17.90 -6.28
C LYS A 132 17.80 -18.72 -5.01
N ASP A 133 16.80 -19.49 -4.59
CA ASP A 133 16.90 -20.32 -3.39
C ASP A 133 17.87 -21.49 -3.63
N ALA A 134 17.83 -22.12 -4.81
CA ALA A 134 18.78 -23.15 -5.21
C ALA A 134 20.25 -22.65 -5.30
N GLY A 135 20.45 -21.40 -5.74
CA GLY A 135 21.78 -20.77 -5.78
C GLY A 135 22.31 -20.29 -4.41
N LYS A 136 21.44 -20.13 -3.41
CA LYS A 136 21.84 -19.79 -2.03
C LYS A 136 22.29 -21.02 -1.24
N ASP A 137 21.66 -22.17 -1.46
CA ASP A 137 22.04 -23.42 -0.78
C ASP A 137 23.40 -23.96 -1.25
N SER A 138 23.73 -23.81 -2.54
CA SER A 138 25.03 -24.24 -3.08
C SER A 138 26.23 -23.40 -2.61
N GLY A 139 26.00 -22.19 -2.10
CA GLY A 139 27.05 -21.31 -1.57
C GLY A 139 27.46 -21.59 -0.12
N LYS A 140 26.74 -22.45 0.62
CA LYS A 140 26.96 -22.69 2.05
C LYS A 140 27.81 -23.93 2.36
N ASP A 141 28.02 -24.80 1.37
CA ASP A 141 28.66 -26.12 1.56
C ASP A 141 30.17 -26.16 1.22
N SER A 142 30.76 -25.04 0.79
CA SER A 142 32.18 -24.97 0.39
C SER A 142 33.15 -24.43 1.46
N GLY A 143 32.67 -24.17 2.69
CA GLY A 143 33.41 -23.45 3.72
C GLY A 143 34.00 -24.27 4.87
N LYS A 144 34.12 -25.61 4.75
CA LYS A 144 34.59 -26.44 5.88
C LYS A 144 35.43 -27.64 5.46
N ASP A 145 36.50 -27.43 4.70
CA ASP A 145 37.59 -28.41 4.65
C ASP A 145 38.93 -27.74 4.28
N SER A 146 39.66 -27.29 5.29
CA SER A 146 41.11 -27.03 5.22
C SER A 146 41.58 -26.53 6.59
N GLY A 147 41.96 -27.47 7.46
CA GLY A 147 42.45 -27.11 8.78
C GLY A 147 42.82 -28.30 9.65
N LYS A 148 43.48 -29.31 9.09
CA LYS A 148 44.30 -30.24 9.86
C LYS A 148 45.39 -30.80 8.95
N ASP A 149 46.53 -31.11 9.57
CA ASP A 149 47.83 -31.45 8.99
C ASP A 149 48.70 -30.20 8.88
N GLY A 150 49.76 -30.00 9.67
CA GLY A 150 50.43 -30.81 10.68
C GLY A 150 51.61 -30.01 11.21
#